data_AF-A0A932T9E6-F1
#
_entry.id   AF-A0A932T9E6-F1
#
_cell.length_a   1.000
_cell.length_b   1.000
_cell.length_c   1.000
_cell.angle_alpha   90.00
_cell.angle_beta   90.00
_cell.angle_gamma   90.00
#
_symmetry.space_group_name_H-M   'P 1'
#
loop_
_entity.id
_entity.type
_entity.pdbx_description
1 polymer ?
#
loop_
_entity_poly.entity_id
_entity_poly.type
_entity_poly.pdbx_seq_one_letter_code
_entity_poly.pdbx_strand_id
1 'polypeptide(L)' 'MNSFGRKFRFTTFGESHGVALGCIVDGVPA' A
#
# COMPACT_ATOMS: atom_id res chain seq x y z
N MET A 1 1.67 -8.61 -7.44
CA MET A 1 2.91 -7.91 -7.03
C MET A 1 2.51 -6.48 -6.73
N ASN A 2 1.99 -6.22 -5.52
CA ASN A 2 1.30 -4.95 -5.19
C ASN A 2 2.09 -4.15 -4.14
N SER A 3 3.37 -4.45 -3.98
CA SER A 3 4.26 -3.76 -3.04
C SER A 3 5.44 -3.18 -3.79
N PHE A 4 5.68 -1.88 -3.62
CA PHE A 4 6.79 -1.17 -4.20
C PHE A 4 7.68 -0.58 -3.10
N GLY A 5 8.99 -0.69 -3.27
CA GLY A 5 9.99 -0.17 -2.34
C GLY A 5 10.53 -1.22 -1.36
N ARG A 6 11.68 -0.90 -0.74
CA ARG A 6 12.43 -1.81 0.13
C ARG A 6 12.62 -1.30 1.56
N LYS A 7 13.10 -0.05 1.73
CA LYS A 7 13.19 0.60 3.06
C LYS A 7 11.94 1.41 3.39
N PHE A 8 11.41 2.10 2.38
CA PHE A 8 10.11 2.74 2.42
C PHE A 8 9.22 1.99 1.45
N ARG A 9 8.18 1.34 1.96
CA ARG A 9 7.39 0.37 1.19
C ARG A 9 5.94 0.80 1.14
N PHE A 10 5.39 0.80 -0.06
CA PHE A 10 3.97 1.01 -0.31
C PHE A 10 3.33 -0.29 -0.75
N THR A 11 2.24 -0.69 -0.12
CA THR A 11 1.43 -1.84 -0.52
C THR A 11 0.00 -1.40 -0.79
N THR A 12 -0.52 -1.63 -1.98
CA THR A 12 -1.90 -1.26 -2.36
C THR A 12 -2.84 -2.45 -2.28
N PHE A 13 -4.12 -2.19 -1.98
CA PHE A 13 -5.18 -3.19 -1.94
C PHE A 13 -6.54 -2.60 -2.33
N GLY A 14 -7.46 -3.49 -2.68
CA GLY A 14 -8.80 -3.15 -3.15
C GLY A 14 -8.92 -3.18 -4.67
N GLU A 15 -10.14 -3.35 -5.15
CA GLU A 15 -10.51 -3.37 -6.57
C GLU A 15 -11.41 -2.17 -6.92
N SER A 16 -11.47 -1.77 -8.20
CA SER A 16 -12.11 -0.52 -8.64
C SER A 16 -13.61 -0.40 -8.32
N HIS A 17 -14.33 -1.51 -8.23
CA HIS A 17 -15.75 -1.57 -7.89
C HIS A 17 -16.03 -2.19 -6.51
N GLY A 18 -14.99 -2.34 -5.70
CA GLY A 18 -15.10 -2.85 -4.33
C GLY A 18 -15.57 -1.79 -3.35
N VAL A 19 -15.97 -2.23 -2.15
CA VAL A 19 -16.45 -1.34 -1.07
C VAL A 19 -15.38 -0.34 -0.63
N ALA A 20 -14.09 -0.68 -0.75
CA ALA A 20 -12.98 0.20 -0.40
C ALA A 20 -11.71 -0.10 -1.21
N LEU A 21 -10.92 0.96 -1.39
CA LEU A 21 -9.55 0.93 -1.92
C LEU A 21 -8.61 1.55 -0.90
N GLY A 22 -7.36 1.09 -0.84
CA GLY A 22 -6.41 1.63 0.13
C GLY A 22 -4.96 1.25 -0.13
N CYS A 23 -4.09 1.79 0.71
CA CYS A 23 -2.70 1.43 0.74
C CYS A 23 -2.14 1.45 2.17
N ILE A 24 -1.07 0.69 2.37
CA ILE A 24 -0.27 0.65 3.58
C ILE A 24 1.08 1.26 3.23
N VAL A 25 1.53 2.21 4.07
CA VAL A 25 2.84 2.84 3.97
C VAL A 25 3.68 2.39 5.16
N ASP A 26 4.81 1.74 4.86
CA ASP A 26 5.70 1.16 5.86
C ASP A 26 7.10 1.77 5.78
N GLY A 27 7.76 1.91 6.93
CA GLY A 27 9.07 2.58 7.08
C GLY A 27 9.01 4.11 7.24
N VAL A 28 7.88 4.67 7.68
CA VAL A 28 7.77 6.10 8.04
C VAL A 28 8.50 6.32 9.38
N PRO A 29 9.47 7.26 9.46
CA PRO A 29 10.09 7.64 10.74
C PRO A 29 9.10 8.41 11.63
N ALA A 30 9.28 8.28 12.95
CA ALA A 30 8.48 8.98 13.97
C ALA A 30 8.89 10.45 14.15
#